data_AF-A0A7D9I5V1-F1
#
_entry.id   AF-A0A7D9I5V1-F1
#
_cell.length_a   1.000
_cell.length_b   1.000
_cell.length_c   1.000
_cell.angle_alpha   90.00
_cell.angle_beta   90.00
_cell.angle_gamma   90.00
#
_symmetry.space_group_name_H-M   'P 1'
#
loop_
_entity.id
_entity.type
_entity.pdbx_description
1 polymer ?
#
loop_
_entity_poly.entity_id
_entity_poly.type
_entity_poly.pdbx_seq_one_letter_code
_entity_poly.pdbx_strand_id
1 'polypeptide(L)'
;MGIKEPFGGLNVITVGDLFQLKPVFDHWIFEYSNESYNALASNLWQQYFQMFELPQVMRQREDKDFAEILKWIREGKHTEIDIRVLKERILTLNSERPDYPITSTHLFSTNMAVDEHNHEIFHKSTNEKVQVKGIDIILGDLSNDLKERVKKQIPNDPSKTMGY
;
A
#
# COMPACT_ATOMS: atom_id res chain seq x y z
N MET A 1 -31.08 5.43 -18.78
CA MET A 1 -31.16 6.83 -18.33
C MET A 1 -30.28 6.93 -17.09
N GLY A 2 -29.29 7.82 -17.05
CA GLY A 2 -28.36 7.93 -15.92
C GLY A 2 -28.93 8.77 -14.78
N ILE A 3 -28.64 8.39 -13.53
CA ILE A 3 -28.95 9.18 -12.33
C ILE A 3 -27.96 10.36 -12.27
N LYS A 4 -28.46 11.58 -12.08
CA LYS A 4 -27.66 12.82 -12.07
C LYS A 4 -27.11 13.20 -10.69
N GLU A 5 -27.55 12.50 -9.65
CA GLU A 5 -27.06 12.71 -8.29
C GLU A 5 -25.59 12.30 -8.19
N PRO A 6 -24.78 12.98 -7.35
CA PRO A 6 -23.40 12.58 -7.08
C PRO A 6 -23.32 11.09 -6.73
N PHE A 7 -22.30 10.41 -7.25
CA PHE A 7 -22.08 8.98 -7.04
C PHE A 7 -23.29 8.09 -7.44
N GLY A 8 -24.16 8.56 -8.33
CA GLY A 8 -25.34 7.81 -8.78
C GLY A 8 -26.42 7.64 -7.70
N GLY A 9 -26.46 8.52 -6.71
CA GLY A 9 -27.40 8.45 -5.58
C GLY A 9 -26.98 7.47 -4.48
N LEU A 10 -25.73 7.01 -4.50
CA LEU A 10 -25.18 6.13 -3.47
C LEU A 10 -24.66 6.92 -2.27
N ASN A 11 -24.86 6.38 -1.08
CA ASN A 11 -24.18 6.84 0.12
C ASN A 11 -22.76 6.29 0.13
N VAL A 12 -21.77 7.18 0.16
CA VAL A 12 -20.35 6.83 0.13
C VAL A 12 -19.71 7.12 1.48
N ILE A 13 -19.07 6.12 2.08
CA ILE A 13 -18.27 6.25 3.28
C ILE A 13 -16.84 5.84 2.92
N THR A 14 -15.89 6.74 3.15
CA THR A 14 -14.46 6.50 2.91
C THR A 14 -13.71 6.49 4.23
N VAL A 15 -12.73 5.59 4.35
CA VAL A 15 -11.86 5.47 5.52
C VAL A 15 -10.41 5.44 5.05
N GLY A 16 -9.52 6.07 5.81
CA GLY A 16 -8.10 6.14 5.49
C GLY A 16 -7.34 7.04 6.46
N ASP A 17 -6.04 7.16 6.23
CA ASP A 17 -5.16 8.05 6.99
C ASP A 17 -4.35 8.87 6.00
N LEU A 18 -4.59 10.18 5.98
CA LEU A 18 -4.00 11.10 5.02
C LEU A 18 -2.49 11.32 5.23
N PHE A 19 -1.96 10.89 6.37
CA PHE A 19 -0.52 10.94 6.69
C PHE A 19 0.22 9.65 6.29
N GLN A 20 -0.45 8.68 5.68
CA GLN A 20 0.18 7.47 5.15
C GLN A 20 0.65 7.67 3.69
N LEU A 21 0.87 6.57 2.98
CA LEU A 21 1.43 6.59 1.63
C LEU A 21 0.52 7.35 0.66
N LYS A 22 1.12 8.28 -0.08
CA LYS A 22 0.46 8.98 -1.18
C LYS A 22 0.15 8.03 -2.34
N PRO A 23 -0.82 8.38 -3.20
CA PRO A 23 -1.04 7.68 -4.47
C PRO A 23 0.26 7.51 -5.26
N VAL A 24 0.43 6.31 -5.83
CA VAL A 24 1.62 5.94 -6.61
C VAL A 24 1.60 6.71 -7.93
N PHE A 25 2.68 7.44 -8.22
CA PHE A 25 2.80 8.33 -9.39
C PHE A 25 1.71 9.39 -9.54
N ASP A 26 0.94 9.69 -8.48
CA ASP A 26 -0.16 10.65 -8.54
C ASP A 26 -0.15 11.59 -7.32
N HIS A 27 -0.98 12.64 -7.42
CA HIS A 27 -1.23 13.64 -6.39
C HIS A 27 -2.37 13.19 -5.47
N TRP A 28 -2.59 13.92 -4.38
CA TRP A 28 -3.72 13.63 -3.52
C TRP A 28 -5.03 14.02 -4.19
N ILE A 29 -6.01 13.12 -4.15
CA ILE A 29 -7.34 13.32 -4.78
C ILE A 29 -8.16 14.47 -4.17
N PHE A 30 -7.76 14.97 -3.01
CA PHE A 30 -8.38 16.10 -2.31
C PHE A 30 -7.67 17.44 -2.56
N GLU A 31 -6.52 17.43 -3.22
CA GLU A 31 -5.84 18.66 -3.67
C GLU A 31 -6.57 19.25 -4.88
N TYR A 32 -6.60 20.57 -4.98
CA TYR A 32 -6.95 21.22 -6.24
C TYR A 32 -5.73 21.15 -7.16
N SER A 33 -5.90 20.67 -8.40
CA SER A 33 -4.85 20.84 -9.39
C SER A 33 -4.89 22.27 -9.93
N ASN A 34 -3.78 22.97 -9.76
CA ASN A 34 -3.57 24.32 -10.29
C ASN A 34 -3.23 24.32 -11.80
N GLU A 35 -3.38 23.17 -12.48
CA GLU A 35 -3.06 22.98 -13.87
C GLU A 35 -4.32 23.09 -14.75
N SER A 36 -4.34 24.12 -15.62
CA SER A 36 -5.28 24.26 -16.73
C SER A 36 -6.77 24.15 -16.32
N TYR A 37 -7.59 23.46 -17.14
CA TYR A 37 -9.04 23.30 -16.97
C TYR A 37 -9.48 22.68 -15.64
N ASN A 38 -8.58 22.06 -14.86
CA ASN A 38 -8.93 21.49 -13.56
C ASN A 38 -9.19 22.56 -12.49
N ALA A 39 -8.68 23.79 -12.66
CA ALA A 39 -9.03 24.92 -11.78
C ALA A 39 -10.53 25.27 -11.84
N LEU A 40 -11.22 24.86 -12.92
CA LEU A 40 -12.66 25.06 -13.12
C LEU A 40 -13.49 23.84 -12.71
N ALA A 41 -12.85 22.70 -12.43
CA ALA A 41 -13.53 21.48 -12.03
C ALA A 41 -13.85 21.51 -10.52
N SER A 42 -15.05 21.06 -10.16
CA SER A 42 -15.44 20.92 -8.77
C SER A 42 -14.69 19.77 -8.11
N ASN A 43 -14.03 20.05 -6.98
CA ASN A 43 -13.41 19.00 -6.17
C ASN A 43 -14.50 18.25 -5.38
N LEU A 44 -14.79 17.02 -5.81
CA LEU A 44 -15.86 16.20 -5.22
C LEU A 44 -15.62 15.90 -3.73
N TRP A 45 -14.36 15.75 -3.31
CA TRP A 45 -13.99 15.51 -1.93
C TRP A 45 -14.36 16.72 -1.06
N GLN A 46 -13.96 17.91 -1.48
CA GLN A 46 -14.26 19.13 -0.74
C GLN A 46 -15.74 19.52 -0.77
N GLN A 47 -16.45 19.15 -1.84
CA GLN A 47 -17.86 19.50 -2.00
C GLN A 47 -18.82 18.56 -1.24
N TYR A 48 -18.53 17.25 -1.22
CA TYR A 48 -19.51 16.25 -0.75
C TYR A 48 -19.09 15.46 0.49
N PHE A 49 -17.82 15.48 0.88
CA PHE A 49 -17.37 14.71 2.04
C PHE A 49 -17.24 15.58 3.28
N GLN A 50 -17.73 15.03 4.40
CA GLN A 50 -17.48 15.56 5.73
C GLN A 50 -16.41 14.70 6.41
N MET A 51 -15.35 15.35 6.91
CA MET A 51 -14.26 14.67 7.60
C MET A 51 -14.58 14.46 9.07
N PHE A 52 -14.32 13.25 9.57
CA PHE A 52 -14.36 12.91 10.98
C PHE A 52 -13.03 12.23 11.37
N GLU A 53 -12.43 12.68 12.46
CA GLU A 53 -11.19 12.09 13.00
C GLU A 53 -11.50 11.15 14.16
N LEU A 54 -10.85 9.98 14.18
CA LEU A 54 -10.87 9.06 15.32
C LEU A 54 -9.64 9.32 16.20
N PRO A 55 -9.80 9.85 17.42
CA PRO A 55 -8.66 10.30 18.23
C PRO A 55 -7.94 9.18 18.99
N GLN A 56 -8.57 8.00 19.12
CA GLN A 56 -8.05 6.93 19.97
C GLN A 56 -7.25 5.89 19.15
N VAL A 57 -5.97 5.72 19.50
CA VAL A 57 -5.11 4.66 18.95
C VAL A 57 -5.39 3.35 19.67
N MET A 58 -5.94 2.36 18.95
CA MET A 58 -6.30 1.06 19.51
C MET A 58 -5.20 -0.01 19.38
N ARG A 59 -4.35 0.08 18.34
CA ARG A 59 -3.37 -0.98 18.01
C ARG A 59 -2.26 -1.08 19.07
N GLN A 60 -1.74 0.04 19.56
CA GLN A 60 -0.68 0.11 20.58
C GLN A 60 -1.23 0.53 21.95
N ARG A 61 -2.50 0.23 22.27
CA ARG A 61 -3.16 0.75 23.49
C ARG A 61 -2.45 0.42 24.81
N GLU A 62 -1.73 -0.70 24.85
CA GLU A 62 -0.99 -1.18 26.03
C GLU A 62 0.42 -0.57 26.14
N ASP A 63 0.90 0.13 25.09
CA ASP A 63 2.22 0.77 25.02
C ASP A 63 2.04 2.25 24.60
N LYS A 64 1.72 3.08 25.60
CA LYS A 64 1.42 4.50 25.40
C LYS A 64 2.63 5.27 24.88
N ASP A 65 3.82 4.98 25.39
CA ASP A 65 5.05 5.68 25.01
C ASP A 65 5.35 5.42 23.52
N PHE A 66 5.21 4.18 23.06
CA PHE A 66 5.36 3.87 21.65
C PHE A 66 4.25 4.47 20.79
N ALA A 67 3.00 4.47 21.26
CA ALA A 67 1.89 5.09 20.55
C ALA A 67 2.11 6.60 20.34
N GLU A 68 2.66 7.31 21.34
CA GLU A 68 3.02 8.72 21.23
C GLU A 68 4.13 8.96 20.21
N ILE A 69 5.20 8.15 20.25
CA ILE A 69 6.28 8.23 19.25
C ILE A 69 5.71 8.09 17.83
N LEU A 70 4.84 7.10 17.59
CA LEU A 70 4.22 6.89 16.28
C LEU A 70 3.35 8.07 15.84
N LYS A 71 2.62 8.70 16.77
CA LYS A 71 1.83 9.91 16.51
C LYS A 71 2.73 11.07 16.06
N TRP A 72 3.88 11.29 16.73
CA TRP A 72 4.81 12.35 16.35
C TRP A 72 5.49 12.08 15.01
N ILE A 73 5.84 10.82 14.72
CA ILE A 73 6.39 10.41 13.42
C ILE A 73 5.38 10.66 12.30
N ARG A 74 4.09 10.30 12.51
CA ARG A 74 3.00 10.52 11.55
C ARG A 74 2.93 11.97 11.08
N GLU A 75 3.10 12.93 12.00
CA GLU A 75 3.05 14.37 11.69
C GLU A 75 4.42 14.98 11.32
N GLY A 76 5.50 14.19 11.35
CA GLY A 76 6.86 14.70 11.13
C GLY A 76 7.38 15.59 12.27
N LYS A 77 6.81 15.47 13.48
CA LYS A 77 7.12 16.29 14.67
C LYS A 77 7.93 15.55 15.75
N HIS A 78 8.57 14.46 15.38
CA HIS A 78 9.36 13.65 16.30
C HIS A 78 10.61 14.41 16.78
N THR A 79 11.04 14.11 17.99
CA THR A 79 12.22 14.65 18.65
C THR A 79 13.42 13.72 18.52
N GLU A 80 14.61 14.20 18.88
CA GLU A 80 15.80 13.35 18.97
C GLU A 80 15.67 12.23 20.02
N ILE A 81 14.85 12.44 21.05
CA ILE A 81 14.55 11.42 22.06
C ILE A 81 13.74 10.28 21.43
N ASP A 82 12.72 10.61 20.65
CA ASP A 82 11.90 9.62 19.95
C ASP A 82 12.76 8.76 19.01
N ILE A 83 13.66 9.40 18.25
CA ILE A 83 14.60 8.69 17.36
C ILE A 83 15.55 7.79 18.15
N ARG A 84 16.02 8.22 19.33
CA ARG A 84 16.90 7.40 20.19
C ARG A 84 16.19 6.14 20.67
N VAL A 85 14.93 6.27 21.12
CA VAL A 85 14.08 5.17 21.55
C VAL A 85 13.81 4.19 20.40
N LEU A 86 13.67 4.66 19.16
CA LEU A 86 13.60 3.78 17.99
C LEU A 86 14.92 3.07 17.69
N LYS A 87 16.06 3.77 17.85
CA LYS A 87 17.39 3.20 17.62
C LYS A 87 17.74 2.08 18.61
N GLU A 88 17.19 2.11 19.82
CA GLU A 88 17.32 0.99 20.79
C GLU A 88 16.72 -0.33 20.26
N ARG A 89 15.81 -0.25 19.28
CA ARG A 89 15.19 -1.42 18.64
C ARG A 89 15.94 -1.93 17.42
N ILE A 90 17.08 -1.32 17.07
CA ILE A 90 17.96 -1.82 16.00
C ILE A 90 18.60 -3.12 16.49
N LEU A 91 18.30 -4.22 15.80
CA LEU A 91 18.89 -5.51 16.09
C LEU A 91 20.33 -5.56 15.53
N THR A 92 21.32 -5.72 16.40
CA THR A 92 22.68 -6.06 16.01
C THR A 92 22.78 -7.55 15.74
N LEU A 93 22.91 -7.90 14.47
CA LEU A 93 23.26 -9.26 14.04
C LEU A 93 24.75 -9.48 14.33
N ASN A 94 25.08 -9.96 15.52
CA ASN A 94 26.40 -10.48 15.84
C ASN A 94 26.28 -11.92 16.32
N SER A 95 27.41 -12.64 16.32
CA SER A 95 27.50 -14.05 16.72
C SER A 95 26.97 -14.34 18.14
N GLU A 96 26.75 -13.30 18.96
CA GLU A 96 26.32 -13.36 20.36
C GLU A 96 24.81 -13.11 20.56
N ARG A 97 24.10 -12.55 19.56
CA ARG A 97 22.64 -12.38 19.58
C ARG A 97 22.01 -13.07 18.36
N PRO A 98 21.83 -14.40 18.41
CA PRO A 98 21.27 -15.17 17.30
C PRO A 98 19.76 -14.99 17.11
N ASP A 99 19.07 -14.30 18.03
CA ASP A 99 17.60 -14.18 18.08
C ASP A 99 17.04 -13.15 17.09
N TYR A 100 17.55 -13.16 15.85
CA TYR A 100 16.89 -12.43 14.77
C TYR A 100 15.52 -13.05 14.50
N PRO A 101 14.43 -12.26 14.47
CA PRO A 101 13.09 -12.78 14.29
C PRO A 101 12.83 -13.12 12.81
N ILE A 102 13.56 -14.11 12.29
CA ILE A 102 13.57 -14.50 10.88
C ILE A 102 12.18 -14.92 10.38
N THR A 103 11.32 -15.41 11.28
CA THR A 103 9.96 -15.85 10.97
C THR A 103 8.93 -14.72 11.05
N SER A 104 9.32 -13.52 11.49
CA SER A 104 8.42 -12.37 11.54
C SER A 104 8.26 -11.73 10.16
N THR A 105 7.23 -10.91 10.01
CA THR A 105 7.02 -10.13 8.79
C THR A 105 8.10 -9.05 8.67
N HIS A 106 8.80 -9.04 7.53
CA HIS A 106 9.78 -8.03 7.18
C HIS A 106 9.16 -7.03 6.19
N LEU A 107 9.37 -5.74 6.44
CA LEU A 107 8.89 -4.65 5.58
C LEU A 107 10.08 -4.02 4.86
N PHE A 108 9.95 -3.84 3.54
CA PHE A 108 10.96 -3.24 2.69
C PHE A 108 10.37 -2.10 1.87
N SER A 109 11.23 -1.20 1.38
CA SER A 109 10.81 -0.05 0.57
C SER A 109 10.61 -0.38 -0.91
N THR A 110 11.11 -1.53 -1.39
CA THR A 110 11.05 -1.92 -2.80
C THR A 110 10.61 -3.37 -2.96
N ASN A 111 9.90 -3.67 -4.05
CA ASN A 111 9.52 -5.04 -4.40
C ASN A 111 10.75 -5.93 -4.60
N MET A 112 11.83 -5.38 -5.19
CA MET A 112 13.08 -6.12 -5.39
C MET A 112 13.65 -6.65 -4.07
N ALA A 113 13.69 -5.83 -3.01
CA ALA A 113 14.16 -6.28 -1.69
C ALA A 113 13.20 -7.28 -1.03
N VAL A 114 11.88 -7.13 -1.26
CA VAL A 114 10.88 -8.12 -0.83
C VAL A 114 11.14 -9.47 -1.51
N ASP A 115 11.36 -9.46 -2.82
CA ASP A 115 11.59 -10.67 -3.62
C ASP A 115 12.88 -11.36 -3.20
N GLU A 116 13.98 -10.61 -3.05
CA GLU A 116 15.27 -11.12 -2.58
C GLU A 116 15.12 -11.83 -1.22
N HIS A 117 14.50 -11.17 -0.24
CA HIS A 117 14.28 -11.75 1.08
C HIS A 117 13.38 -12.99 1.02
N ASN A 118 12.24 -12.91 0.33
CA ASN A 118 11.30 -14.01 0.23
C ASN A 118 11.92 -15.23 -0.45
N HIS A 119 12.70 -15.03 -1.53
CA HIS A 119 13.44 -16.10 -2.18
C HIS A 119 14.45 -16.74 -1.24
N GLU A 120 15.22 -15.93 -0.50
CA GLU A 120 16.19 -16.44 0.47
C GLU A 120 15.53 -17.33 1.53
N ILE A 121 14.44 -16.86 2.16
CA ILE A 121 13.70 -17.63 3.17
C ILE A 121 13.09 -18.90 2.57
N PHE A 122 12.48 -18.81 1.39
CA PHE A 122 11.89 -19.96 0.69
C PHE A 122 12.93 -21.03 0.38
N HIS A 123 14.11 -20.65 -0.11
CA HIS A 123 15.19 -21.58 -0.44
C HIS A 123 15.82 -22.22 0.80
N LYS A 124 15.96 -21.47 1.90
CA LYS A 124 16.45 -21.97 3.19
C LYS A 124 15.49 -22.94 3.87
N SER A 125 14.19 -22.86 3.58
CA SER A 125 13.19 -23.76 4.15
C SER A 125 13.43 -25.21 3.74
N THR A 126 13.36 -26.13 4.70
CA THR A 126 13.49 -27.58 4.50
C THR A 126 12.16 -28.27 4.13
N ASN A 127 11.06 -27.54 4.17
CA ASN A 127 9.73 -28.06 3.85
C ASN A 127 9.61 -28.46 2.37
N GLU A 128 8.64 -29.32 2.08
CA GLU A 128 8.25 -29.65 0.71
C GLU A 128 7.83 -28.38 -0.03
N LYS A 129 8.39 -28.19 -1.22
CA LYS A 129 8.15 -27.01 -2.06
C LYS A 129 7.18 -27.37 -3.17
N VAL A 130 6.09 -26.62 -3.26
CA VAL A 130 5.09 -26.78 -4.32
C VAL A 130 5.02 -25.50 -5.14
N GLN A 131 4.97 -25.65 -6.46
CA GLN A 131 4.72 -24.54 -7.37
C GLN A 131 3.26 -24.58 -7.83
N VAL A 132 2.53 -23.49 -7.57
CA VAL A 132 1.17 -23.29 -8.07
C VAL A 132 1.23 -22.29 -9.22
N LYS A 133 0.86 -22.71 -10.43
CA LYS A 133 0.88 -21.85 -11.63
C LYS A 133 -0.45 -21.13 -11.79
N GLY A 134 -0.40 -19.81 -11.99
CA GLY A 134 -1.55 -19.03 -12.44
C GLY A 134 -1.91 -19.36 -13.88
N ILE A 135 -3.20 -19.29 -14.23
CA ILE A 135 -3.70 -19.50 -15.59
C ILE A 135 -4.62 -18.33 -15.94
N ASP A 136 -4.22 -17.54 -16.93
CA ASP A 136 -5.02 -16.44 -17.45
C ASP A 136 -5.97 -16.93 -18.57
N ILE A 137 -7.26 -16.63 -18.45
CA ILE A 137 -8.30 -17.06 -19.38
C ILE A 137 -9.06 -15.83 -19.89
N ILE A 138 -9.15 -15.69 -21.21
CA ILE A 138 -9.95 -14.64 -21.86
C ILE A 138 -11.36 -15.18 -22.10
N LEU A 139 -12.34 -14.63 -21.39
CA LEU A 139 -13.76 -14.93 -21.55
C LEU A 139 -14.43 -13.85 -22.40
N GLY A 140 -15.28 -14.27 -23.36
CA GLY A 140 -16.04 -13.36 -24.21
C GLY A 140 -16.19 -13.81 -25.66
N ASP A 141 -17.16 -13.20 -26.35
CA ASP A 141 -17.42 -13.40 -27.77
C ASP A 141 -16.47 -12.53 -28.61
N LEU A 142 -15.19 -12.90 -28.56
CA LEU A 142 -14.11 -12.28 -29.33
C LEU A 142 -13.62 -13.26 -30.39
N SER A 143 -13.20 -12.74 -31.55
CA SER A 143 -12.55 -13.55 -32.58
C SER A 143 -11.27 -14.20 -32.03
N ASN A 144 -10.91 -15.36 -32.56
CA ASN A 144 -9.69 -16.07 -32.15
C ASN A 144 -8.42 -15.22 -32.33
N ASP A 145 -8.36 -14.42 -33.40
CA ASP A 145 -7.26 -13.49 -33.64
C ASP A 145 -7.15 -12.43 -32.53
N LEU A 146 -8.28 -11.87 -32.09
CA LEU A 146 -8.31 -10.88 -31.03
C LEU A 146 -7.92 -11.50 -29.67
N LYS A 147 -8.36 -12.73 -29.39
CA LYS A 147 -7.96 -13.47 -28.18
C LYS A 147 -6.44 -13.67 -28.14
N GLU A 148 -5.83 -14.07 -29.25
CA GLU A 148 -4.38 -14.25 -29.33
C GLU A 148 -3.59 -12.94 -29.21
N ARG A 149 -4.10 -11.85 -29.79
CA ARG A 149 -3.50 -10.51 -29.64
C ARG A 149 -3.54 -10.03 -28.18
N VAL A 150 -4.66 -10.22 -27.48
CA VAL A 150 -4.80 -9.83 -26.07
C VAL A 150 -3.88 -10.70 -25.20
N LYS A 151 -3.82 -12.01 -25.41
CA LYS A 151 -2.88 -12.89 -24.67
C LYS A 151 -1.43 -12.43 -24.78
N LYS A 152 -0.99 -11.99 -25.96
CA LYS A 152 0.38 -11.51 -26.18
C LYS A 152 0.71 -10.22 -25.43
N GLN A 153 -0.30 -9.46 -25.00
CA GLN A 153 -0.12 -8.25 -24.20
C GLN A 153 -0.08 -8.52 -22.70
N ILE A 154 -0.51 -9.71 -22.25
CA ILE A 154 -0.42 -10.10 -20.84
C ILE A 154 1.04 -10.40 -20.52
N PRO A 155 1.68 -9.69 -19.58
CA PRO A 155 3.06 -9.96 -19.21
C PRO A 155 3.18 -11.34 -18.55
N ASN A 156 4.26 -12.04 -18.87
CA ASN A 156 4.60 -13.30 -18.18
C ASN A 156 5.03 -13.07 -16.71
N ASP A 157 5.32 -11.81 -16.36
CA ASP A 157 5.66 -11.39 -15.01
C ASP A 157 4.37 -10.97 -14.28
N PRO A 158 3.90 -11.76 -13.29
CA PRO A 158 2.65 -11.49 -12.59
C PRO A 158 2.71 -10.23 -11.71
N SER A 159 3.90 -9.66 -11.47
CA SER A 159 4.06 -8.40 -10.75
C SER A 159 3.83 -7.17 -11.63
N LYS A 160 3.79 -7.36 -12.95
CA LYS A 160 3.60 -6.29 -13.95
C LYS A 160 2.17 -6.30 -14.48
N THR A 161 1.20 -6.04 -13.61
CA THR A 161 -0.21 -5.93 -13.98
C THR A 161 -0.64 -4.49 -14.33
N MET A 162 0.25 -3.51 -14.19
CA MET A 162 -0.03 -2.13 -14.60
C MET A 162 -0.04 -2.03 -16.12
N GLY A 163 -1.17 -1.59 -16.68
CA GLY A 163 -1.31 -1.27 -18.09
C GLY A 163 -0.35 -0.14 -18.49
N TYR A 164 0.24 -0.28 -19.68
CA TYR A 164 1.00 0.77 -20.36
C TYR A 164 0.11 1.94 -20.77
#